data_AF-A0A927G387-F1
#
_entry.id   AF-A0A927G387-F1
#
_cell.length_a   1.000
_cell.length_b   1.000
_cell.length_c   1.000
_cell.angle_alpha   90.00
_cell.angle_beta   90.00
_cell.angle_gamma   90.00
#
_symmetry.space_group_name_H-M   'P 1'
#
loop_
_entity.id
_entity.type
_entity.pdbx_description
1 polymer ?
#
loop_
_entity_poly.entity_id
_entity_poly.type
_entity_poly.pdbx_seq_one_letter_code
_entity_poly.pdbx_strand_id
1 'polypeptide(L)'
;MFSEKYSLYFIDECHEGNYEKMLKDFRSAEQLSDYRCAIYIISLPEIYSRIDGIAGSEQPLEWVYAVKGKYIEMYDEETDEEYLEYYFEVLREKDGSSDYSDAYYSLPASYKTIVNIVEVLFTDRHKAFRIMDAITDFDDSLFEVLIQALKIRREKDAELFSIL
;
A
#
# COMPACT_ATOMS: atom_id res chain seq x y z
N MET A 1 -2.09 15.24 -14.00
CA MET A 1 -2.15 14.65 -15.36
C MET A 1 -3.16 13.51 -15.37
N PHE A 2 -4.14 13.51 -16.28
CA PHE A 2 -5.07 12.37 -16.39
C PHE A 2 -4.53 11.36 -17.41
N SER A 3 -4.47 10.09 -17.02
CA SER A 3 -4.09 8.99 -17.90
C SER A 3 -5.34 8.34 -18.48
N GLU A 4 -5.47 8.38 -19.80
CA GLU A 4 -6.54 7.68 -20.53
C GLU A 4 -6.41 6.15 -20.39
N LYS A 5 -5.17 5.64 -20.30
CA LYS A 5 -4.87 4.19 -20.18
C LYS A 5 -5.50 3.61 -18.92
N TYR A 6 -5.35 4.30 -17.80
CA TYR A 6 -5.86 3.84 -16.50
C TYR A 6 -7.17 4.50 -16.10
N SER A 7 -7.58 5.57 -16.79
CA SER A 7 -8.66 6.45 -16.36
C SER A 7 -8.44 7.01 -14.94
N LEU A 8 -7.18 7.30 -14.59
CA LEU A 8 -6.76 7.81 -13.28
C LEU A 8 -6.00 9.13 -13.43
N TYR A 9 -6.11 9.98 -12.43
CA TYR A 9 -5.18 11.09 -12.25
C TYR A 9 -3.83 10.60 -11.73
N PHE A 10 -2.74 11.16 -12.23
CA PHE A 10 -1.37 11.03 -11.74
C PHE A 10 -0.76 12.44 -11.63
N ILE A 11 0.15 12.67 -10.68
CA ILE A 11 0.77 14.00 -10.53
C ILE A 11 1.66 14.34 -11.72
N ASP A 12 2.34 13.33 -12.26
CA ASP A 12 3.22 13.40 -13.41
C ASP A 12 3.39 12.01 -14.06
N GLU A 13 4.20 11.93 -15.12
CA GLU A 13 4.52 10.69 -15.82
C GLU A 13 5.32 9.70 -14.96
N CYS A 14 6.10 10.19 -13.99
CA CYS A 14 6.85 9.32 -13.07
C CYS A 14 5.90 8.54 -12.16
N HIS A 15 4.87 9.21 -11.65
CA HIS A 15 3.82 8.58 -10.85
C HIS A 15 3.10 7.48 -11.65
N GLU A 16 2.70 7.75 -12.89
CA GLU A 16 2.09 6.72 -13.76
C GLU A 16 3.03 5.54 -14.03
N GLY A 17 4.30 5.82 -14.36
CA GLY A 17 5.29 4.79 -14.64
C GLY A 17 5.61 3.90 -13.43
N ASN A 18 5.62 4.49 -12.22
CA ASN A 18 5.78 3.74 -10.97
C ASN A 18 4.56 2.85 -10.70
N TYR A 19 3.36 3.35 -10.98
CA TYR A 19 2.11 2.60 -10.82
C TYR A 19 2.04 1.38 -11.74
N GLU A 20 2.51 1.52 -12.98
CA GLU A 20 2.61 0.38 -13.90
C GLU A 20 3.57 -0.72 -13.41
N LYS A 21 4.64 -0.35 -12.68
CA LYS A 21 5.54 -1.33 -12.07
C LYS A 21 4.88 -2.01 -10.88
N MET A 22 4.26 -1.24 -9.98
CA MET A 22 3.58 -1.80 -8.81
C MET A 22 2.41 -2.72 -9.17
N LEU A 23 1.70 -2.47 -10.27
CA LEU A 23 0.67 -3.39 -10.79
C LEU A 23 1.25 -4.76 -11.16
N LYS A 24 2.50 -4.83 -11.62
CA LYS A 24 3.17 -6.10 -11.96
C LYS A 24 3.61 -6.85 -10.72
N ASP A 25 4.06 -6.11 -9.70
CA ASP A 25 4.55 -6.65 -8.43
C ASP A 25 3.38 -7.16 -7.57
N PHE A 26 2.25 -6.43 -7.56
CA PHE A 26 1.06 -6.76 -6.76
C PHE A 26 -0.15 -7.06 -7.65
N ARG A 27 -0.17 -8.23 -8.29
CA ARG A 27 -1.26 -8.64 -9.20
C ARG A 27 -2.65 -8.63 -8.56
N SER A 28 -2.74 -8.81 -7.24
CA SER A 28 -4.00 -8.67 -6.49
C SER A 28 -4.70 -7.33 -6.73
N ALA A 29 -3.95 -6.27 -7.04
CA ALA A 29 -4.50 -4.98 -7.41
C ALA A 29 -5.37 -5.00 -8.68
N GLU A 30 -5.30 -6.04 -9.52
CA GLU A 30 -6.21 -6.21 -10.67
C GLU A 30 -7.65 -6.50 -10.24
N GLN A 31 -7.84 -7.11 -9.08
CA GLN A 31 -9.14 -7.58 -8.59
C GLN A 31 -9.60 -6.84 -7.33
N LEU A 32 -8.64 -6.40 -6.51
CA LEU A 32 -8.89 -5.84 -5.18
C LEU A 32 -8.61 -4.33 -5.17
N SER A 33 -9.65 -3.56 -4.86
CA SER A 33 -9.61 -2.08 -4.84
C SER A 33 -8.71 -1.53 -3.72
N ASP A 34 -8.56 -2.23 -2.61
CA ASP A 34 -7.66 -1.86 -1.52
C ASP A 34 -6.19 -1.99 -1.93
N TYR A 35 -5.79 -3.11 -2.55
CA TYR A 35 -4.46 -3.28 -3.14
C TYR A 35 -4.21 -2.20 -4.19
N ARG A 36 -5.17 -1.98 -5.12
CA ARG A 36 -5.05 -0.95 -6.16
C ARG A 36 -4.88 0.46 -5.57
N CYS A 37 -5.64 0.78 -4.53
CA CYS A 37 -5.55 2.04 -3.80
C CYS A 37 -4.17 2.20 -3.14
N ALA A 38 -3.68 1.16 -2.45
CA ALA A 38 -2.38 1.17 -1.80
C ALA A 38 -1.25 1.39 -2.82
N ILE A 39 -1.20 0.58 -3.88
CA ILE A 39 -0.14 0.70 -4.89
C ILE A 39 -0.19 2.03 -5.64
N TYR A 40 -1.38 2.61 -5.83
CA TYR A 40 -1.52 3.96 -6.41
C TYR A 40 -0.81 5.01 -5.55
N ILE A 41 -1.04 5.02 -4.23
CA ILE A 41 -0.36 5.97 -3.32
C ILE A 41 1.15 5.70 -3.27
N ILE A 42 1.57 4.44 -3.16
CA ILE A 42 3.00 4.07 -3.09
C ILE A 42 3.76 4.51 -4.35
N SER A 43 3.06 4.60 -5.47
CA SER A 43 3.63 5.00 -6.76
C SER A 43 3.97 6.48 -6.86
N LEU A 44 3.57 7.30 -5.88
CA LEU A 44 4.02 8.69 -5.78
C LEU A 44 5.57 8.74 -5.81
N PRO A 45 6.19 9.56 -6.68
CA PRO A 45 7.64 9.61 -6.86
C PRO A 45 8.43 9.80 -5.55
N GLU A 46 7.91 10.63 -4.63
CA GLU A 46 8.51 10.89 -3.32
C GLU A 46 8.54 9.64 -2.42
N ILE A 47 7.52 8.78 -2.51
CA ILE A 47 7.46 7.51 -1.76
C ILE A 47 8.29 6.46 -2.49
N TYR A 48 8.01 6.25 -3.78
CA TYR A 48 8.62 5.21 -4.60
C TYR A 48 10.15 5.28 -4.59
N SER A 49 10.73 6.49 -4.61
CA SER A 49 12.18 6.68 -4.55
C SER A 49 12.80 6.33 -3.19
N ARG A 50 12.08 6.47 -2.08
CA ARG A 50 12.59 6.18 -0.73
C ARG A 50 12.59 4.71 -0.38
N ILE A 51 11.77 3.93 -1.07
CA ILE A 51 11.67 2.49 -0.92
C ILE A 51 12.43 1.76 -2.04
N ASP A 52 13.18 2.49 -2.88
CA ASP A 52 13.87 1.96 -4.07
C ASP A 52 12.95 1.14 -4.99
N GLY A 53 11.66 1.51 -5.04
CA GLY A 53 10.61 0.81 -5.77
C GLY A 53 10.17 -0.53 -5.17
N ILE A 54 10.61 -0.89 -3.96
CA ILE A 54 10.30 -2.15 -3.30
C ILE A 54 9.34 -1.89 -2.12
N ALA A 55 8.05 -2.12 -2.33
CA ALA A 55 7.03 -1.85 -1.31
C ALA A 55 6.87 -2.98 -0.27
N GLY A 56 7.22 -4.20 -0.63
CA GLY A 56 7.02 -5.39 0.21
C GLY A 56 7.15 -6.66 -0.62
N SER A 57 7.16 -7.81 0.05
CA SER A 57 7.15 -9.13 -0.60
C SER A 57 5.75 -9.60 -0.95
N GLU A 58 4.77 -9.37 -0.08
CA GLU A 58 3.40 -9.87 -0.26
C GLU A 58 2.36 -8.76 -0.15
N GLN A 59 2.54 -7.83 0.79
CA GLN A 59 1.62 -6.71 1.03
C GLN A 59 2.23 -5.37 0.59
N PRO A 60 1.44 -4.48 -0.05
CA PRO A 60 1.94 -3.19 -0.52
C PRO A 60 2.45 -2.27 0.61
N LEU A 61 2.00 -2.43 1.85
CA LEU A 61 2.32 -1.52 2.95
C LEU A 61 3.39 -2.05 3.91
N GLU A 62 4.07 -3.16 3.60
CA GLU A 62 5.11 -3.72 4.47
C GLU A 62 6.25 -2.73 4.72
N TRP A 63 6.64 -1.97 3.70
CA TRP A 63 7.70 -0.96 3.80
C TRP A 63 7.42 0.13 4.85
N VAL A 64 6.17 0.32 5.28
CA VAL A 64 5.80 1.34 6.28
C VAL A 64 6.43 1.01 7.62
N TYR A 65 6.51 -0.27 7.97
CA TYR A 65 6.99 -0.75 9.25
C TYR A 65 8.43 -1.24 9.17
N ALA A 66 9.13 -1.20 10.30
CA ALA A 66 10.42 -1.84 10.46
C ALA A 66 10.22 -3.36 10.61
N VAL A 67 9.71 -4.00 9.56
CA VAL A 67 9.48 -5.44 9.46
C VAL A 67 10.10 -5.98 8.18
N LYS A 68 10.28 -7.29 8.14
CA LYS A 68 10.69 -8.01 6.94
C LYS A 68 9.84 -9.26 6.77
N GLY A 69 9.25 -9.44 5.58
CA GLY A 69 8.59 -10.68 5.21
C GLY A 69 9.57 -11.86 5.16
N LYS A 70 9.15 -13.00 5.71
CA LYS A 70 9.94 -14.23 5.71
C LYS A 70 9.01 -15.44 5.57
N TYR A 71 9.39 -16.36 4.70
CA TYR A 71 8.79 -17.69 4.67
C TYR A 71 9.54 -18.62 5.63
N ILE A 72 8.77 -19.40 6.37
CA ILE A 72 9.28 -20.47 7.23
C ILE A 72 8.71 -21.78 6.69
N GLU A 73 9.58 -22.77 6.53
CA GLU A 73 9.19 -24.14 6.21
C GLU A 73 8.51 -24.75 7.43
N MET A 74 7.29 -25.22 7.23
CA MET A 74 6.43 -25.83 8.21
C MET A 74 6.11 -27.25 7.78
N TYR A 75 5.73 -28.09 8.74
CA TYR A 75 5.33 -29.46 8.51
C TYR A 75 4.03 -29.73 9.26
N ASP A 76 3.03 -30.27 8.56
CA ASP A 76 1.76 -30.68 9.13
C ASP A 76 1.83 -32.17 9.49
N GLU A 77 1.81 -32.48 10.78
CA GLU A 77 1.86 -33.86 11.29
C GLU A 77 0.60 -34.68 10.96
N GLU A 78 -0.56 -34.03 10.78
CA GLU A 78 -1.82 -34.72 10.49
C GLU A 78 -1.92 -35.13 9.03
N THR A 79 -1.37 -34.32 8.13
CA THR A 79 -1.41 -34.55 6.68
C THR A 79 -0.12 -35.12 6.10
N ASP A 80 0.99 -35.10 6.85
CA ASP A 80 2.34 -35.50 6.41
C ASP A 80 2.82 -34.65 5.20
N GLU A 81 2.53 -33.34 5.24
CA GLU A 81 2.85 -32.39 4.17
C GLU A 81 3.73 -31.22 4.65
N GLU A 82 4.75 -30.88 3.85
CA GLU A 82 5.56 -29.66 4.02
C GLU A 82 4.91 -28.47 3.30
N TYR A 83 4.86 -27.32 3.97
CA TYR A 83 4.34 -26.08 3.39
C TYR A 83 5.16 -24.86 3.84
N LEU A 84 5.02 -23.75 3.12
CA LEU A 84 5.63 -22.48 3.49
C LEU A 84 4.59 -21.58 4.14
N GLU A 85 4.90 -21.06 5.32
CA GLU A 85 4.07 -20.07 5.99
C GLU A 85 4.78 -18.72 6.01
N TYR A 86 4.03 -17.66 5.72
CA TYR A 86 4.54 -16.30 5.62
C TYR A 86 4.35 -15.54 6.94
N TYR A 87 5.45 -14.99 7.46
CA TYR A 87 5.49 -14.24 8.70
C TYR A 87 6.22 -12.92 8.54
N PHE A 88 5.95 -11.98 9.46
CA PHE A 88 6.71 -10.74 9.60
C PHE A 88 7.76 -10.87 10.71
N GLU A 89 9.03 -10.71 10.35
CA GLU A 89 10.12 -10.51 11.29
C GLU A 89 10.17 -9.03 11.71
N VAL A 90 10.00 -8.73 12.99
CA VAL A 90 10.10 -7.36 13.52
C VAL A 90 11.58 -6.96 13.63
N LEU A 91 11.97 -5.90 12.94
CA LEU A 91 13.34 -5.38 12.92
C LEU A 91 13.57 -4.30 13.99
N ARG A 92 12.52 -3.55 14.34
CA ARG A 92 12.54 -2.53 15.41
C ARG A 92 11.20 -2.47 16.10
N GLU A 93 11.22 -2.35 17.43
CA GLU A 93 10.04 -2.23 18.27
C GLU A 93 9.95 -0.85 18.94
N LYS A 94 8.72 -0.41 19.19
CA LYS A 94 8.35 0.77 19.97
C LYS A 94 7.08 0.49 20.75
N ASP A 95 7.14 0.68 22.07
CA ASP A 95 6.02 0.44 23.00
C ASP A 95 5.38 -0.95 22.91
N GLY A 96 6.18 -1.98 22.55
CA GLY A 96 5.72 -3.36 22.40
C GLY A 96 5.03 -3.68 21.07
N SER A 97 5.10 -2.77 20.09
CA SER A 97 4.64 -2.98 18.71
C SER A 97 5.76 -2.69 17.71
N SER A 98 5.64 -3.17 16.46
CA SER A 98 6.58 -2.82 15.39
C SER A 98 6.63 -1.30 15.20
N ASP A 99 7.84 -0.73 15.20
CA ASP A 99 8.06 0.67 14.88
C ASP A 99 7.94 0.91 13.36
N TYR A 100 7.92 2.17 12.92
CA TYR A 100 7.95 2.53 11.50
C TYR A 100 9.34 2.30 10.87
N SER A 101 9.42 2.16 9.55
CA SER A 101 10.68 2.05 8.82
C SER A 101 11.40 3.38 8.69
N ASP A 102 12.70 3.33 8.35
CA ASP A 102 13.48 4.55 8.09
C ASP A 102 12.99 5.28 6.81
N ALA A 103 12.52 4.53 5.81
CA ALA A 103 11.88 5.09 4.62
C ALA A 103 10.65 5.92 5.00
N TYR A 104 9.77 5.39 5.85
CA TYR A 104 8.62 6.13 6.37
C TYR A 104 9.05 7.37 7.17
N TYR A 105 10.00 7.24 8.09
CA TYR A 105 10.47 8.36 8.90
C TYR A 105 11.07 9.49 8.06
N SER A 106 11.68 9.18 6.92
CA SER A 106 12.27 10.16 6.00
C SER A 106 11.24 10.93 5.13
N LEU A 107 9.96 10.55 5.17
CA LEU A 107 8.91 11.23 4.41
C LEU A 107 8.58 12.62 4.98
N PRO A 108 8.23 13.59 4.12
CA PRO A 108 7.60 14.83 4.54
C PRO A 108 6.28 14.57 5.28
N ALA A 109 5.86 15.50 6.14
CA ALA A 109 4.66 15.36 6.97
C ALA A 109 3.39 15.08 6.14
N SER A 110 3.19 15.80 5.03
CA SER A 110 2.05 15.59 4.12
C SER A 110 2.02 14.18 3.52
N TYR A 111 3.19 13.63 3.17
CA TYR A 111 3.29 12.27 2.66
C TYR A 111 3.09 11.20 3.75
N LYS A 112 3.52 11.46 4.98
CA LYS A 112 3.17 10.58 6.12
C LYS A 112 1.66 10.56 6.33
N THR A 113 1.01 11.72 6.24
CA THR A 113 -0.44 11.82 6.34
C THR A 113 -1.15 11.01 5.24
N ILE A 114 -0.75 11.12 3.97
CA ILE A 114 -1.40 10.31 2.91
C ILE A 114 -1.14 8.81 3.05
N VAL A 115 0.04 8.41 3.54
CA VAL A 115 0.37 7.01 3.83
C VAL A 115 -0.49 6.47 4.98
N ASN A 116 -0.65 7.24 6.06
CA ASN A 116 -1.51 6.84 7.18
C ASN A 116 -2.98 6.72 6.74
N ILE A 117 -3.43 7.59 5.84
CA ILE A 117 -4.78 7.48 5.26
C ILE A 117 -4.90 6.19 4.45
N VAL A 118 -3.96 5.90 3.55
CA VAL A 118 -4.05 4.70 2.70
C VAL A 118 -3.92 3.40 3.51
N GLU A 119 -3.16 3.42 4.59
CA GLU A 119 -3.10 2.32 5.55
C GLU A 119 -4.45 2.01 6.18
N VAL A 120 -5.19 3.04 6.60
CA VAL A 120 -6.56 2.88 7.09
C VAL A 120 -7.47 2.33 5.98
N LEU A 121 -7.35 2.85 4.75
CA LEU A 121 -8.12 2.35 3.60
C LEU A 121 -7.82 0.88 3.27
N PHE A 122 -6.59 0.42 3.49
CA PHE A 122 -6.13 -0.93 3.17
C PHE A 122 -6.44 -1.94 4.29
N THR A 123 -6.08 -1.64 5.53
CA THR A 123 -6.04 -2.62 6.63
C THR A 123 -7.33 -2.75 7.41
N ASP A 124 -8.09 -1.66 7.59
CA ASP A 124 -9.19 -1.65 8.56
C ASP A 124 -10.32 -0.70 8.15
N ARG A 125 -11.41 -1.28 7.65
CA ARG A 125 -12.61 -0.52 7.24
C ARG A 125 -13.33 0.15 8.41
N HIS A 126 -12.94 -0.12 9.66
CA HIS A 126 -13.57 0.45 10.87
C HIS A 126 -12.76 1.58 11.50
N LYS A 127 -11.52 1.81 11.08
CA LYS A 127 -10.74 2.98 11.51
C LYS A 127 -11.11 4.19 10.66
N ALA A 128 -11.23 5.34 11.33
CA ALA A 128 -11.46 6.62 10.68
C ALA A 128 -10.15 7.40 10.59
N PHE A 129 -9.96 8.15 9.50
CA PHE A 129 -8.91 9.15 9.38
C PHE A 129 -9.54 10.55 9.38
N ARG A 130 -8.76 11.57 9.76
CA ARG A 130 -9.21 12.96 9.84
C ARG A 130 -8.96 13.68 8.53
N ILE A 131 -10.01 13.90 7.74
CA ILE A 131 -9.88 14.61 6.45
C ILE A 131 -9.36 16.04 6.58
N MET A 132 -9.56 16.69 7.74
CA MET A 132 -9.05 18.04 8.00
C MET A 132 -7.53 18.12 7.96
N ASP A 133 -6.82 17.04 8.31
CA ASP A 133 -5.37 17.00 8.26
C ASP A 133 -4.92 17.08 6.78
N ALA A 134 -5.59 16.35 5.89
CA ALA A 134 -5.36 16.45 4.45
C ALA A 134 -5.73 17.82 3.86
N ILE A 135 -6.85 18.41 4.26
CA ILE A 135 -7.29 19.73 3.76
C ILE A 135 -6.29 20.83 4.16
N THR A 136 -5.63 20.70 5.31
CA THR A 136 -4.72 21.72 5.83
C THR A 136 -3.31 21.56 5.25
N ASP A 137 -2.85 20.33 5.07
CA ASP A 137 -1.44 20.03 4.80
C ASP A 137 -1.14 19.68 3.33
N PHE A 138 -2.15 19.35 2.52
CA PHE A 138 -1.92 18.92 1.13
C PHE A 138 -1.92 20.12 0.19
N ASP A 139 -0.99 20.11 -0.76
CA ASP A 139 -1.11 20.95 -1.95
C ASP A 139 -2.21 20.40 -2.89
N ASP A 140 -2.54 21.17 -3.92
CA ASP A 140 -3.60 20.82 -4.87
C ASP A 140 -3.35 19.45 -5.52
N SER A 141 -2.11 19.13 -5.86
CA SER A 141 -1.75 17.86 -6.52
C SER A 141 -1.93 16.67 -5.58
N LEU A 142 -1.45 16.76 -4.33
CA LEU A 142 -1.59 15.71 -3.34
C LEU A 142 -3.04 15.54 -2.87
N PHE A 143 -3.81 16.64 -2.86
CA PHE A 143 -5.25 16.58 -2.61
C PHE A 143 -5.98 15.85 -3.74
N GLU A 144 -5.67 16.13 -5.01
CA GLU A 144 -6.22 15.39 -6.15
C GLU A 144 -5.86 13.90 -6.11
N VAL A 145 -4.64 13.56 -5.68
CA VAL A 145 -4.21 12.17 -5.44
C VAL A 145 -5.07 11.51 -4.36
N LEU A 146 -5.32 12.19 -3.23
CA LEU A 146 -6.20 11.64 -2.19
C LEU A 146 -7.61 11.37 -2.75
N ILE A 147 -8.18 12.31 -3.51
CA ILE A 147 -9.49 12.12 -4.14
C ILE A 147 -9.47 10.92 -5.10
N GLN A 148 -8.42 10.77 -5.90
CA GLN A 148 -8.27 9.63 -6.81
C GLN A 148 -8.15 8.31 -6.04
N ALA A 149 -7.37 8.26 -4.96
CA ALA A 149 -7.23 7.08 -4.12
C ALA A 149 -8.56 6.67 -3.47
N LEU A 150 -9.36 7.63 -2.98
CA LEU A 150 -10.70 7.39 -2.45
C LEU A 150 -11.67 6.87 -3.52
N LYS A 151 -11.57 7.36 -4.77
CA LYS A 151 -12.35 6.84 -5.89
C LYS A 151 -12.01 5.38 -6.18
N ILE A 152 -10.71 5.06 -6.30
CA ILE A 152 -10.21 3.70 -6.52
C ILE A 152 -10.74 2.78 -5.42
N ARG A 153 -10.59 3.17 -4.15
CA ARG A 153 -11.00 2.36 -3.00
C ARG A 153 -12.50 2.04 -2.97
N ARG A 154 -13.32 2.90 -3.56
CA ARG A 154 -14.78 2.75 -3.62
C ARG A 154 -15.23 1.90 -4.81
N GLU A 155 -14.34 1.55 -5.73
CA GLU A 155 -14.66 0.63 -6.82
C GLU A 155 -15.11 -0.71 -6.25
N LYS A 156 -16.02 -1.38 -6.96
CA LYS A 156 -16.41 -2.73 -6.56
C LYS A 156 -15.25 -3.67 -6.87
N ASP A 157 -14.81 -4.40 -5.87
CA ASP A 157 -13.94 -5.55 -6.08
C ASP A 157 -14.62 -6.49 -7.07
N ALA A 158 -13.84 -7.12 -7.95
CA ALA A 158 -14.38 -8.14 -8.83
C ALA A 158 -15.07 -9.20 -7.96
N GLU A 159 -16.29 -9.60 -8.30
CA GLU A 159 -16.95 -10.70 -7.60
C GLU A 159 -16.03 -11.92 -7.73
N LEU A 160 -15.38 -12.30 -6.62
CA LEU A 160 -14.77 -13.61 -6.43
C LEU A 160 -15.93 -14.59 -6.47
N PHE A 161 -16.41 -14.94 -7.65
CA PHE A 161 -17.29 -16.07 -7.83
C PHE A 161 -16.50 -17.27 -7.30
N SER A 162 -16.91 -17.71 -6.12
CA SER A 162 -16.63 -19.02 -5.59
C SER A 162 -16.94 -20.02 -6.69
N ILE A 163 -15.91 -20.56 -7.32
CA ILE A 163 -16.00 -21.88 -7.94
C ILE A 163 -16.08 -22.84 -6.75
N LEU A 164 -17.31 -23.08 -6.27
CA LEU A 164 -17.72 -24.22 -5.46
C LEU A 164 -19.05 -24.72 -6.01
#